data_AF-A0A101MET8-F1
#
_entry.id   AF-A0A101MET8-F1
#
_cell.length_a   1.000
_cell.length_b   1.000
_cell.length_c   1.000
_cell.angle_alpha   90.00
_cell.angle_beta   90.00
_cell.angle_gamma   90.00
#
_symmetry.space_group_name_H-M   'P 1'
#
loop_
_entity.id
_entity.type
_entity.pdbx_description
1 polymer ?
#
loop_
_entity_poly.entity_id
_entity_poly.type
_entity_poly.pdbx_seq_one_letter_code
_entity_poly.pdbx_strand_id
1 'polypeptide(L)'
;MMLRPPWARLQTSPTPPLSPEPSYFRSSWEFPNRISVSTVPSTPNRRIPNSSKMAEMPIVLDGGTGFLKVGYAAQNFPEHQFPSIVGRPILRTEEQGGDIVVKDIMCGDEAAAARSMLQISYPMENGIVKKWDDMQHLWNYTFYEKMKIDPTDRKILLTEPPMNPLKNREQMAEVMLEGYGFGGVYVAIQAVLALYAQGLSSGVVVDSGDGVTHIIPVYESTVLNHHIRRLDVAGRDVTRNLIALLLRRGYALNRTADFETVRQIKEKLAYVSYDLELDKKLSEDTTVLVESYTLPDGRVIRVGSERFEAPECLFQPHLVDVDQPGMAEMLFNCIQGADVDVRSSLYKAIVLSGGSSMYPGLPSRLEKELKQLWLTRVLGGDPERLNKFKVRIEDPPRRRHMVFLGGAVLANLIADKEDMWVSKQEWQEQGARALDKLGPR
;
A
#
# COMPACT_ATOMS: atom_id res chain seq x y z
N MET A 1 -74.13 20.78 -34.38
CA MET A 1 -73.11 19.77 -34.05
C MET A 1 -71.95 20.49 -33.35
N MET A 2 -71.94 20.78 -32.05
CA MET A 2 -72.48 20.06 -30.87
C MET A 2 -71.86 18.66 -30.73
N LEU A 3 -71.16 18.28 -29.63
CA LEU A 3 -71.21 18.79 -28.25
C LEU A 3 -69.84 18.88 -27.50
N ARG A 4 -69.69 19.99 -26.76
CA ARG A 4 -68.92 20.21 -25.50
C ARG A 4 -69.82 19.75 -24.29
N PRO A 5 -69.55 20.00 -22.97
CA PRO A 5 -68.46 20.74 -22.30
C PRO A 5 -67.56 19.77 -21.48
N PRO A 6 -67.45 19.69 -20.12
CA PRO A 6 -67.97 20.47 -18.98
C PRO A 6 -66.93 21.45 -18.34
N TRP A 7 -66.94 21.55 -17.00
CA TRP A 7 -66.33 22.48 -16.02
C TRP A 7 -66.42 21.73 -14.66
N ALA A 8 -65.61 21.90 -13.59
CA ALA A 8 -65.30 23.08 -12.76
C ALA A 8 -64.00 22.81 -11.94
N ARG A 9 -63.11 23.77 -11.67
CA ARG A 9 -63.07 24.78 -10.57
C ARG A 9 -62.94 24.23 -9.12
N LEU A 10 -61.91 24.74 -8.43
CA LEU A 10 -61.72 24.81 -6.96
C LEU A 10 -61.46 23.43 -6.28
N GLN A 11 -60.77 23.28 -5.14
CA GLN A 11 -60.32 24.26 -4.13
C GLN A 11 -59.05 23.76 -3.38
N THR A 12 -58.46 24.60 -2.53
CA THR A 12 -57.22 24.37 -1.75
C THR A 12 -57.41 23.62 -0.42
N SER A 13 -56.28 23.28 0.23
CA SER A 13 -56.07 22.99 1.68
C SER A 13 -55.77 21.50 2.03
N PRO A 14 -55.25 21.17 3.24
CA PRO A 14 -53.86 20.72 3.36
C PRO A 14 -53.66 19.33 4.01
N THR A 15 -52.44 18.81 3.93
CA THR A 15 -52.01 17.58 4.62
C THR A 15 -51.99 17.76 6.16
N PRO A 16 -52.48 16.79 6.94
CA PRO A 16 -52.48 16.86 8.41
C PRO A 16 -51.10 16.55 9.02
N PRO A 17 -50.79 17.05 10.23
CA PRO A 17 -49.55 16.76 10.94
C PRO A 17 -49.59 15.39 11.64
N LEU A 18 -48.44 14.72 11.70
CA LEU A 18 -48.23 13.52 12.53
C LEU A 18 -47.83 13.90 13.97
N SER A 19 -48.33 13.13 14.93
CA SER A 19 -48.13 13.31 16.37
C SER A 19 -46.75 12.84 16.87
N PRO A 20 -46.22 13.39 17.98
CA PRO A 20 -44.90 13.05 18.52
C PRO A 20 -44.94 11.99 19.62
N GLU A 21 -43.92 11.13 19.69
CA GLU A 21 -43.60 10.24 20.82
C GLU A 21 -42.11 9.81 20.75
N PRO A 22 -41.46 9.35 21.85
CA PRO A 22 -41.05 10.24 22.95
C PRO A 22 -39.53 10.22 23.19
N SER A 23 -39.02 11.27 23.83
CA SER A 23 -37.61 11.42 24.18
C SER A 23 -37.22 10.68 25.47
N TYR A 24 -36.18 9.84 25.46
CA TYR A 24 -35.29 9.63 26.62
C TYR A 24 -33.89 9.16 26.19
N PHE A 25 -32.90 9.39 27.07
CA PHE A 25 -31.46 9.12 26.93
C PHE A 25 -30.67 9.96 25.92
N ARG A 26 -30.31 11.18 26.35
CA ARG A 26 -29.02 11.79 26.00
C ARG A 26 -27.90 11.11 26.79
N SER A 27 -26.81 10.75 26.11
CA SER A 27 -25.47 10.72 26.71
C SER A 27 -24.48 11.32 25.72
N SER A 28 -23.52 12.09 26.22
CA SER A 28 -22.90 13.17 25.45
C SER A 28 -21.58 12.75 24.79
N TRP A 29 -21.60 12.50 23.49
CA TRP A 29 -20.40 12.38 22.66
C TRP A 29 -20.63 13.06 21.30
N GLU A 30 -20.51 14.39 21.26
CA GLU A 30 -20.58 15.17 20.03
C GLU A 30 -19.17 15.33 19.42
N PHE A 31 -18.76 14.37 18.59
CA PHE A 31 -17.75 14.63 17.57
C PHE A 31 -18.39 15.34 16.37
N PRO A 32 -17.80 16.40 15.80
CA PRO A 32 -18.44 17.24 14.78
C PRO A 32 -18.56 16.53 13.43
N ASN A 33 -19.69 15.86 13.23
CA ASN A 33 -19.98 15.07 12.05
C ASN A 33 -20.54 15.94 10.91
N ARG A 34 -19.66 16.49 10.06
CA ARG A 34 -19.89 16.81 8.62
C ARG A 34 -18.65 17.50 8.01
N ILE A 35 -17.74 16.72 7.44
CA ILE A 35 -16.81 17.24 6.42
C ILE A 35 -17.47 17.03 5.06
N SER A 36 -18.09 18.07 4.51
CA SER A 36 -18.51 18.09 3.13
C SER A 36 -17.28 18.18 2.22
N VAL A 37 -16.85 17.06 1.64
CA VAL A 37 -15.80 17.02 0.61
C VAL A 37 -16.38 17.53 -0.72
N SER A 38 -16.70 18.83 -0.76
CA SER A 38 -17.11 19.53 -1.97
C SER A 38 -15.88 20.10 -2.67
N THR A 39 -15.67 19.68 -3.92
CA THR A 39 -14.72 20.24 -4.91
C THR A 39 -13.27 20.35 -4.46
N VAL A 40 -12.40 19.48 -4.99
CA VAL A 40 -10.95 19.70 -5.04
C VAL A 40 -10.69 21.05 -5.72
N PRO A 41 -10.09 22.04 -5.04
CA PRO A 41 -9.68 23.27 -5.70
C PRO A 41 -8.52 22.95 -6.64
N SER A 42 -8.60 23.38 -7.90
CA SER A 42 -7.44 23.39 -8.79
C SER A 42 -6.36 24.27 -8.16
N THR A 43 -5.28 23.65 -7.68
CA THR A 43 -4.23 24.37 -6.97
C THR A 43 -3.48 25.28 -7.93
N PRO A 44 -3.38 26.60 -7.66
CA PRO A 44 -2.49 27.47 -8.40
C PRO A 44 -1.05 27.04 -8.09
N ASN A 45 -0.17 27.23 -9.07
CA ASN A 45 1.23 26.79 -9.06
C ASN A 45 1.98 27.33 -7.81
N ARG A 46 2.02 26.54 -6.73
CA ARG A 46 2.50 26.98 -5.41
C ARG A 46 4.01 26.81 -5.36
N ARG A 47 4.74 27.93 -5.25
CA ARG A 47 6.21 27.95 -5.10
C ARG A 47 6.64 27.03 -3.96
N ILE A 48 7.80 26.38 -4.14
CA ILE A 48 8.51 25.65 -3.09
C ILE A 48 8.61 26.57 -1.86
N PRO A 49 8.23 26.11 -0.65
CA PRO A 49 8.31 26.93 0.55
C PRO A 49 9.76 27.36 0.85
N ASN A 50 9.93 28.52 1.49
CA ASN A 50 11.26 28.94 1.96
C ASN A 50 11.86 27.90 2.92
N SER A 51 13.19 27.76 2.91
CA SER A 51 13.93 26.77 3.72
C SER A 51 13.57 26.77 5.21
N SER A 52 13.28 27.93 5.79
CA SER A 52 12.84 28.05 7.19
C SER A 52 11.52 27.33 7.47
N LYS A 53 10.55 27.34 6.54
CA LYS A 53 9.28 26.62 6.72
C LYS A 53 9.39 25.12 6.51
N MET A 54 10.41 24.62 5.81
CA MET A 54 10.65 23.17 5.69
C MET A 54 11.27 22.57 6.96
N ALA A 55 11.92 23.38 7.81
CA ALA A 55 12.52 22.91 9.06
C ALA A 55 11.46 22.43 10.08
N GLU A 56 10.26 23.01 10.07
CA GLU A 56 9.16 22.71 11.00
C GLU A 56 8.18 21.64 10.49
N MET A 57 8.28 21.21 9.22
CA MET A 57 7.32 20.26 8.65
C MET A 57 7.53 18.86 9.23
N PRO A 58 6.45 18.15 9.64
CA PRO A 58 6.57 16.76 10.03
C PRO A 58 7.12 15.89 8.91
N ILE A 59 8.00 14.97 9.26
CA ILE A 59 8.59 13.98 8.33
C ILE A 59 7.62 12.80 8.21
N VAL A 60 7.53 12.20 7.03
CA VAL A 60 6.75 10.99 6.77
C VAL A 60 7.68 9.89 6.29
N LEU A 61 7.65 8.74 6.95
CA LEU A 61 8.48 7.59 6.65
C LEU A 61 7.60 6.33 6.48
N ASP A 62 7.52 5.86 5.23
CA ASP A 62 6.84 4.63 4.83
C ASP A 62 7.84 3.46 4.79
N GLY A 63 7.79 2.63 5.83
CA GLY A 63 8.71 1.52 6.10
C GLY A 63 8.42 0.27 5.26
N GLY A 64 8.55 0.37 3.95
CA GLY A 64 8.26 -0.76 3.05
C GLY A 64 9.34 -1.86 3.07
N THR A 65 8.92 -3.13 3.04
CA THR A 65 9.82 -4.32 3.09
C THR A 65 10.87 -4.36 1.98
N GLY A 66 10.52 -3.88 0.78
CA GLY A 66 11.45 -3.80 -0.36
C GLY A 66 12.08 -2.42 -0.54
N PHE A 67 11.31 -1.35 -0.29
CA PHE A 67 11.73 0.04 -0.47
C PHE A 67 11.20 0.91 0.67
N LEU A 68 12.08 1.69 1.28
CA LEU A 68 11.74 2.76 2.20
C LEU A 68 11.44 4.02 1.38
N LYS A 69 10.41 4.77 1.77
CA LYS A 69 10.05 6.06 1.14
C LYS A 69 9.99 7.12 2.24
N VAL A 70 10.65 8.24 2.03
CA VAL A 70 10.70 9.35 3.01
C VAL A 70 10.49 10.69 2.31
N GLY A 71 9.95 11.65 3.04
CA GLY A 71 9.76 13.03 2.61
C GLY A 71 9.05 13.84 3.70
N TYR A 72 8.55 15.01 3.34
CA TYR A 72 7.87 15.92 4.25
C TYR A 72 6.34 15.88 4.09
N ALA A 73 5.64 16.34 5.12
CA ALA A 73 4.22 16.64 5.08
C ALA A 73 3.86 17.56 3.88
N ALA A 74 2.64 17.41 3.36
CA ALA A 74 2.12 18.08 2.16
C ALA A 74 2.85 17.82 0.82
N GLN A 75 3.87 16.95 0.77
CA GLN A 75 4.46 16.53 -0.50
C GLN A 75 3.57 15.51 -1.25
N ASN A 76 3.51 15.63 -2.58
CA ASN A 76 2.74 14.75 -3.46
C ASN A 76 3.48 13.45 -3.84
N PHE A 77 4.79 13.41 -3.62
CA PHE A 77 5.70 12.32 -3.95
C PHE A 77 6.73 12.22 -2.81
N PRO A 78 7.24 11.02 -2.49
CA PRO A 78 8.36 10.91 -1.57
C PRO A 78 9.59 11.59 -2.17
N GLU A 79 10.32 12.35 -1.34
CA GLU A 79 11.53 13.04 -1.74
C GLU A 79 12.67 12.06 -2.02
N HIS A 80 12.73 10.98 -1.24
CA HIS A 80 13.66 9.88 -1.45
C HIS A 80 12.94 8.52 -1.39
N GLN A 81 13.34 7.64 -2.30
CA GLN A 81 12.98 6.22 -2.29
C GLN A 81 14.25 5.42 -2.59
N PHE A 82 14.56 4.45 -1.74
CA PHE A 82 15.71 3.56 -1.89
C PHE A 82 15.38 2.15 -1.35
N PRO A 83 16.11 1.10 -1.76
CA PRO A 83 15.81 -0.25 -1.31
C PRO A 83 16.10 -0.43 0.18
N SER A 84 15.26 -1.20 0.87
CA SER A 84 15.38 -1.48 2.32
C SER A 84 16.44 -2.57 2.56
N ILE A 85 17.71 -2.23 2.31
CA ILE A 85 18.85 -3.15 2.38
C ILE A 85 20.03 -2.55 3.14
N VAL A 86 20.77 -3.42 3.83
CA VAL A 86 22.04 -3.13 4.50
C VAL A 86 23.07 -4.12 3.98
N GLY A 87 24.19 -3.64 3.46
CA GLY A 87 25.29 -4.45 2.97
C GLY A 87 26.53 -4.32 3.84
N ARG A 88 27.20 -5.45 4.10
CA ARG A 88 28.50 -5.52 4.78
C ARG A 88 29.55 -6.12 3.83
N PRO A 89 30.79 -5.62 3.76
CA PRO A 89 31.82 -6.18 2.87
C PRO A 89 32.09 -7.66 3.12
N ILE A 90 32.19 -8.45 2.05
CA ILE A 90 32.43 -9.91 2.15
C ILE A 90 33.89 -10.20 2.53
N LEU A 91 34.81 -9.33 2.17
CA LEU A 91 36.19 -9.28 2.66
C LEU A 91 36.54 -7.86 3.09
N ARG A 92 37.51 -7.73 4.00
CA ARG A 92 38.23 -6.47 4.26
C ARG A 92 39.19 -6.19 3.10
N THR A 93 38.66 -5.73 1.98
CA THR A 93 39.47 -5.37 0.82
C THR A 93 40.01 -3.95 1.01
N GLU A 94 41.24 -3.82 1.51
CA GLU A 94 41.97 -2.54 1.54
C GLU A 94 42.48 -2.12 0.14
N GLU A 95 42.25 -2.94 -0.89
CA GLU A 95 42.72 -2.70 -2.26
C GLU A 95 41.59 -2.49 -3.28
N GLN A 96 41.91 -1.69 -4.30
CA GLN A 96 40.96 -0.93 -5.14
C GLN A 96 40.24 -1.74 -6.23
N GLY A 97 39.08 -1.23 -6.68
CA GLY A 97 38.34 -1.81 -7.81
C GLY A 97 37.22 -0.95 -8.43
N GLY A 98 37.19 0.37 -8.22
CA GLY A 98 36.22 1.26 -8.87
C GLY A 98 36.00 2.60 -8.14
N ASP A 99 35.16 3.48 -8.70
CA ASP A 99 34.82 4.81 -8.15
C ASP A 99 34.03 4.76 -6.81
N ILE A 100 33.69 3.57 -6.31
CA ILE A 100 32.82 3.37 -5.14
C ILE A 100 33.68 3.09 -3.92
N VAL A 101 33.75 4.06 -3.00
CA VAL A 101 34.37 3.87 -1.68
C VAL A 101 33.48 2.95 -0.84
N VAL A 102 33.96 1.74 -0.55
CA VAL A 102 33.24 0.75 0.26
C VAL A 102 33.37 1.10 1.74
N LYS A 103 32.25 1.44 2.39
CA LYS A 103 32.14 1.63 3.85
C LYS A 103 31.96 0.27 4.55
N ASP A 104 32.29 0.18 5.84
CA ASP A 104 32.02 -1.02 6.68
C ASP A 104 30.53 -1.43 6.67
N ILE A 105 29.65 -0.45 6.55
CA ILE A 105 28.21 -0.62 6.40
C ILE A 105 27.75 0.32 5.29
N MET A 106 27.13 -0.26 4.25
CA MET A 106 26.51 0.48 3.16
C MET A 106 24.99 0.24 3.22
N CYS A 107 24.20 1.27 2.94
CA CYS A 107 22.74 1.22 3.04
C CYS A 107 22.07 1.71 1.74
N GLY A 108 20.85 1.25 1.48
CA GLY A 108 20.03 1.77 0.38
C GLY A 108 20.71 1.70 -0.98
N ASP A 109 20.79 2.83 -1.68
CA ASP A 109 21.34 2.89 -3.04
C ASP A 109 22.85 2.59 -3.09
N GLU A 110 23.59 2.93 -2.02
CA GLU A 110 25.02 2.60 -1.92
C GLU A 110 25.23 1.08 -1.89
N ALA A 111 24.40 0.38 -1.09
CA ALA A 111 24.41 -1.08 -1.03
C ALA A 111 23.85 -1.74 -2.30
N ALA A 112 22.97 -1.06 -3.04
CA ALA A 112 22.44 -1.55 -4.31
C ALA A 112 23.49 -1.46 -5.43
N ALA A 113 24.25 -0.36 -5.50
CA ALA A 113 25.32 -0.17 -6.47
C ALA A 113 26.50 -1.14 -6.21
N ALA A 114 26.89 -1.33 -4.95
CA ALA A 114 27.98 -2.22 -4.55
C ALA A 114 27.53 -3.68 -4.28
N ARG A 115 26.33 -4.09 -4.72
CA ARG A 115 25.67 -5.36 -4.31
C ARG A 115 26.53 -6.62 -4.52
N SER A 116 27.38 -6.65 -5.55
CA SER A 116 28.27 -7.79 -5.84
C SER A 116 29.40 -7.98 -4.82
N MET A 117 29.79 -6.92 -4.10
CA MET A 117 30.90 -6.89 -3.13
C MET A 117 30.42 -7.04 -1.68
N LEU A 118 29.09 -7.03 -1.46
CA LEU A 118 28.46 -6.92 -0.15
C LEU A 118 27.59 -8.14 0.17
N GLN A 119 27.71 -8.63 1.39
CA GLN A 119 26.71 -9.51 1.98
C GLN A 119 25.47 -8.68 2.35
N ILE A 120 24.43 -8.79 1.53
CA ILE A 120 23.17 -8.07 1.74
C ILE A 120 22.30 -8.72 2.81
N SER A 121 21.87 -7.91 3.78
CA SER A 121 20.84 -8.20 4.76
C SER A 121 19.58 -7.36 4.50
N TYR A 122 18.42 -7.93 4.82
CA TYR A 122 17.13 -7.24 4.80
C TYR A 122 16.67 -7.08 6.26
N PRO A 123 16.51 -5.86 6.81
CA PRO A 123 16.06 -5.67 8.19
C PRO A 123 14.58 -6.03 8.40
N MET A 124 13.79 -5.97 7.33
CA MET A 124 12.35 -6.23 7.33
C MET A 124 12.00 -7.47 6.50
N GLU A 125 11.11 -8.29 7.04
CA GLU A 125 10.53 -9.46 6.40
C GLU A 125 9.01 -9.41 6.52
N ASN A 126 8.31 -9.48 5.38
CA ASN A 126 6.84 -9.50 5.28
C ASN A 126 6.15 -8.39 6.11
N GLY A 127 6.67 -7.15 5.97
CA GLY A 127 6.21 -5.95 6.68
C GLY A 127 6.82 -5.74 8.07
N ILE A 128 7.44 -6.76 8.67
CA ILE A 128 7.83 -6.76 10.08
C ILE A 128 9.35 -6.61 10.22
N VAL A 129 9.81 -5.70 11.09
CA VAL A 129 11.23 -5.58 11.45
C VAL A 129 11.67 -6.83 12.20
N LYS A 130 12.77 -7.45 11.73
CA LYS A 130 13.39 -8.64 12.33
C LYS A 130 14.77 -8.34 12.91
N LYS A 131 15.54 -7.45 12.27
CA LYS A 131 16.89 -7.07 12.67
C LYS A 131 16.92 -5.58 12.98
N TRP A 132 16.89 -5.24 14.26
CA TRP A 132 16.79 -3.86 14.73
C TRP A 132 18.07 -3.06 14.48
N ASP A 133 19.25 -3.69 14.63
CA ASP A 133 20.54 -3.04 14.35
C ASP A 133 20.64 -2.62 12.87
N ASP A 134 20.31 -3.53 11.94
CA ASP A 134 20.22 -3.24 10.50
C ASP A 134 19.17 -2.15 10.22
N MET A 135 18.04 -2.14 10.94
CA MET A 135 17.02 -1.10 10.78
C MET A 135 17.50 0.28 11.24
N GLN A 136 18.26 0.35 12.35
CA GLN A 136 18.87 1.60 12.82
C GLN A 136 19.94 2.11 11.84
N HIS A 137 20.75 1.24 11.24
CA HIS A 137 21.67 1.66 10.18
C HIS A 137 20.93 2.21 8.94
N LEU A 138 19.77 1.63 8.59
CA LEU A 138 18.93 2.14 7.51
C LEU A 138 18.28 3.49 7.86
N TRP A 139 17.85 3.70 9.11
CA TRP A 139 17.31 4.98 9.59
C TRP A 139 18.38 6.08 9.68
N ASN A 140 19.60 5.76 10.15
CA ASN A 140 20.75 6.67 10.12
C ASN A 140 21.04 7.15 8.68
N TYR A 141 21.04 6.22 7.72
CA TYR A 141 21.16 6.55 6.29
C TYR A 141 19.99 7.42 5.78
N THR A 142 18.78 7.16 6.28
CA THR A 142 17.58 7.95 5.93
C THR A 142 17.70 9.41 6.38
N PHE A 143 18.02 9.65 7.65
CA PHE A 143 17.99 10.99 8.23
C PHE A 143 19.26 11.80 7.93
N TYR A 144 20.44 11.22 8.11
CA TYR A 144 21.70 11.96 8.02
C TYR A 144 22.30 12.01 6.60
N GLU A 145 22.27 10.90 5.86
CA GLU A 145 22.90 10.83 4.51
C GLU A 145 21.95 11.30 3.40
N LYS A 146 20.69 10.81 3.41
CA LYS A 146 19.67 11.16 2.41
C LYS A 146 19.02 12.51 2.69
N MET A 147 18.20 12.59 3.75
CA MET A 147 17.43 13.80 4.08
C MET A 147 18.31 14.96 4.58
N LYS A 148 19.48 14.67 5.14
CA LYS A 148 20.44 15.64 5.70
C LYS A 148 19.81 16.57 6.75
N ILE A 149 19.05 15.97 7.65
CA ILE A 149 18.34 16.66 8.73
C ILE A 149 18.88 16.26 10.11
N ASP A 150 18.78 17.19 11.06
CA ASP A 150 18.79 16.86 12.48
C ASP A 150 17.36 16.44 12.89
N PRO A 151 17.14 15.20 13.39
CA PRO A 151 15.83 14.73 13.85
C PRO A 151 15.37 15.36 15.18
N THR A 152 16.28 15.99 15.94
CA THR A 152 15.99 16.53 17.29
C THR A 152 14.81 17.50 17.28
N ASP A 153 13.88 17.31 18.22
CA ASP A 153 12.66 18.10 18.44
C ASP A 153 11.68 18.20 17.24
N ARG A 154 11.90 17.45 16.15
CA ARG A 154 10.97 17.37 15.02
C ARG A 154 9.82 16.40 15.26
N LYS A 155 8.79 16.47 14.42
CA LYS A 155 7.66 15.52 14.38
C LYS A 155 7.86 14.48 13.26
N ILE A 156 7.60 13.20 13.51
CA ILE A 156 7.70 12.12 12.50
C ILE A 156 6.49 11.19 12.51
N LEU A 157 5.87 11.02 11.33
CA LEU A 157 4.83 10.03 11.07
C LEU A 157 5.46 8.78 10.46
N LEU A 158 5.23 7.65 11.12
CA LEU A 158 5.70 6.32 10.74
C LEU A 158 4.51 5.47 10.31
N THR A 159 4.72 4.62 9.32
CA THR A 159 3.68 3.67 8.86
C THR A 159 3.96 2.28 9.40
N GLU A 160 2.93 1.55 9.84
CA GLU A 160 3.03 0.12 10.15
C GLU A 160 2.04 -0.73 9.34
N PRO A 161 2.40 -1.99 9.02
CA PRO A 161 1.47 -2.93 8.42
C PRO A 161 0.36 -3.31 9.41
N PRO A 162 -0.79 -3.82 8.93
CA PRO A 162 -1.77 -4.44 9.82
C PRO A 162 -1.12 -5.55 10.65
N MET A 163 -1.66 -5.80 11.85
CA MET A 163 -1.25 -6.90 12.74
C MET A 163 0.24 -6.87 13.18
N ASN A 164 0.95 -5.74 13.06
CA ASN A 164 2.30 -5.58 13.63
C ASN A 164 2.30 -5.86 15.16
N PRO A 165 3.22 -6.64 15.74
CA PRO A 165 3.30 -6.84 17.19
C PRO A 165 3.46 -5.53 18.00
N LEU A 166 2.82 -5.41 19.17
CA LEU A 166 2.91 -4.22 20.04
C LEU A 166 4.37 -3.87 20.37
N LYS A 167 5.16 -4.87 20.76
CA LYS A 167 6.59 -4.73 21.05
C LYS A 167 7.40 -4.06 19.93
N ASN A 168 7.04 -4.28 18.66
CA ASN A 168 7.71 -3.64 17.54
C ASN A 168 7.33 -2.16 17.41
N ARG A 169 6.08 -1.81 17.71
CA ARG A 169 5.60 -0.43 17.71
C ARG A 169 6.19 0.35 18.89
N GLU A 170 6.30 -0.28 20.06
CA GLU A 170 7.01 0.22 21.23
C GLU A 170 8.48 0.51 20.91
N GLN A 171 9.22 -0.50 20.42
CA GLN A 171 10.63 -0.36 20.08
C GLN A 171 10.89 0.64 18.94
N MET A 172 9.94 0.79 18.00
CA MET A 172 10.01 1.83 16.97
C MET A 172 9.82 3.25 17.56
N ALA A 173 8.92 3.42 18.54
CA ALA A 173 8.72 4.70 19.22
C ALA A 173 9.91 5.06 20.13
N GLU A 174 10.42 4.08 20.89
CA GLU A 174 11.62 4.17 21.74
C GLU A 174 12.83 4.69 20.95
N VAL A 175 13.17 4.02 19.83
CA VAL A 175 14.30 4.42 18.98
C VAL A 175 14.14 5.84 18.42
N MET A 176 12.91 6.28 18.15
CA MET A 176 12.65 7.61 17.58
C MET A 176 12.68 8.72 18.64
N LEU A 177 12.06 8.51 19.80
CA LEU A 177 11.95 9.51 20.87
C LEU A 177 13.22 9.59 21.73
N GLU A 178 13.86 8.45 22.03
CA GLU A 178 15.06 8.37 22.85
C GLU A 178 16.34 8.36 22.01
N GLY A 179 16.40 7.52 20.97
CA GLY A 179 17.59 7.36 20.14
C GLY A 179 17.85 8.55 19.19
N TYR A 180 16.82 8.97 18.44
CA TYR A 180 16.89 10.11 17.53
C TYR A 180 16.43 11.44 18.14
N GLY A 181 15.82 11.41 19.32
CA GLY A 181 15.43 12.63 20.03
C GLY A 181 14.27 13.41 19.40
N PHE A 182 13.46 12.81 18.54
CA PHE A 182 12.27 13.44 17.95
C PHE A 182 11.35 14.03 19.04
N GLY A 183 10.76 15.20 18.78
CA GLY A 183 9.84 15.88 19.70
C GLY A 183 8.45 15.24 19.74
N GLY A 184 8.01 14.62 18.64
CA GLY A 184 6.73 13.90 18.58
C GLY A 184 6.67 12.81 17.51
N VAL A 185 6.02 11.69 17.84
CA VAL A 185 5.85 10.52 16.96
C VAL A 185 4.36 10.24 16.73
N TYR A 186 4.00 9.89 15.50
CA TYR A 186 2.70 9.32 15.15
C TYR A 186 2.89 8.01 14.40
N VAL A 187 2.16 6.95 14.77
CA VAL A 187 2.21 5.65 14.08
C VAL A 187 0.86 5.36 13.44
N ALA A 188 0.85 5.21 12.12
CA ALA A 188 -0.35 5.06 11.30
C ALA A 188 -0.41 3.70 10.58
N ILE A 189 -1.60 3.11 10.50
CA ILE A 189 -1.84 1.88 9.74
C ILE A 189 -1.82 2.19 8.24
N GLN A 190 -1.00 1.45 7.47
CA GLN A 190 -0.77 1.70 6.05
C GLN A 190 -2.06 1.78 5.19
N ALA A 191 -3.04 0.91 5.42
CA ALA A 191 -4.30 0.92 4.68
C ALA A 191 -5.20 2.14 4.99
N VAL A 192 -5.23 2.59 6.25
CA VAL A 192 -6.04 3.77 6.62
C VAL A 192 -5.52 5.00 5.87
N LEU A 193 -4.19 5.15 5.77
CA LEU A 193 -3.57 6.19 4.95
C LEU A 193 -3.93 6.06 3.46
N ALA A 194 -3.94 4.84 2.91
CA ALA A 194 -4.29 4.62 1.51
C ALA A 194 -5.73 5.06 1.18
N LEU A 195 -6.72 4.77 2.05
CA LEU A 195 -8.10 5.25 1.86
C LEU A 195 -8.22 6.77 2.04
N TYR A 196 -7.53 7.35 3.03
CA TYR A 196 -7.50 8.80 3.23
C TYR A 196 -6.91 9.54 2.02
N ALA A 197 -5.93 8.94 1.32
CA ALA A 197 -5.40 9.50 0.07
C ALA A 197 -6.42 9.57 -1.08
N GLN A 198 -7.51 8.79 -1.02
CA GLN A 198 -8.66 8.88 -1.94
C GLN A 198 -9.85 9.67 -1.36
N GLY A 199 -9.75 10.17 -0.12
CA GLY A 199 -10.88 10.81 0.57
C GLY A 199 -11.99 9.85 0.99
N LEU A 200 -11.68 8.56 1.15
CA LEU A 200 -12.61 7.52 1.58
C LEU A 200 -12.42 7.20 3.08
N SER A 201 -13.52 7.03 3.80
CA SER A 201 -13.55 6.56 5.20
C SER A 201 -13.91 5.07 5.33
N SER A 202 -14.52 4.48 4.31
CA SER A 202 -14.93 3.07 4.27
C SER A 202 -14.53 2.44 2.93
N GLY A 203 -14.02 1.22 2.97
CA GLY A 203 -13.56 0.49 1.79
C GLY A 203 -12.66 -0.70 2.15
N VAL A 204 -12.15 -1.41 1.15
CA VAL A 204 -11.14 -2.45 1.33
C VAL A 204 -9.88 -2.06 0.60
N VAL A 205 -8.75 -2.03 1.31
CA VAL A 205 -7.45 -1.84 0.68
C VAL A 205 -6.85 -3.20 0.34
N VAL A 206 -6.47 -3.37 -0.92
CA VAL A 206 -5.61 -4.47 -1.38
C VAL A 206 -4.21 -3.89 -1.55
N ASP A 207 -3.38 -4.00 -0.50
CA ASP A 207 -2.00 -3.50 -0.51
C ASP A 207 -1.04 -4.64 -0.87
N SER A 208 -0.53 -4.62 -2.10
CA SER A 208 0.39 -5.65 -2.60
C SER A 208 1.80 -5.08 -2.72
N GLY A 209 2.64 -5.42 -1.73
CA GLY A 209 3.99 -4.89 -1.56
C GLY A 209 5.08 -5.70 -2.26
N ASP A 210 6.27 -5.70 -1.68
CA ASP A 210 7.39 -6.55 -2.12
C ASP A 210 7.36 -7.94 -1.46
N GLY A 211 7.19 -8.02 -0.13
CA GLY A 211 7.26 -9.30 0.60
C GLY A 211 5.93 -9.84 1.13
N VAL A 212 4.82 -9.11 1.01
CA VAL A 212 3.49 -9.53 1.49
C VAL A 212 2.39 -8.77 0.76
N THR A 213 1.23 -9.41 0.61
CA THR A 213 -0.01 -8.77 0.16
C THR A 213 -1.02 -8.80 1.32
N HIS A 214 -1.59 -7.65 1.66
CA HIS A 214 -2.63 -7.54 2.69
C HIS A 214 -3.95 -7.08 2.10
N ILE A 215 -5.04 -7.62 2.63
CA ILE A 215 -6.41 -7.22 2.32
C ILE A 215 -7.04 -6.75 3.62
N ILE A 216 -7.31 -5.45 3.69
CA ILE A 216 -7.62 -4.75 4.93
C ILE A 216 -8.95 -4.02 4.75
N PRO A 217 -10.04 -4.55 5.33
CA PRO A 217 -11.34 -3.91 5.34
C PRO A 217 -11.38 -2.81 6.41
N VAL A 218 -11.86 -1.63 6.01
CA VAL A 218 -12.01 -0.44 6.85
C VAL A 218 -13.44 0.05 6.73
N TYR A 219 -14.05 0.40 7.86
CA TYR A 219 -15.40 0.95 7.91
C TYR A 219 -15.42 2.12 8.90
N GLU A 220 -15.88 3.29 8.43
CA GLU A 220 -15.96 4.52 9.22
C GLU A 220 -14.64 4.85 9.94
N SER A 221 -13.55 4.78 9.18
CA SER A 221 -12.15 4.97 9.60
C SER A 221 -11.59 3.94 10.59
N THR A 222 -12.36 2.89 10.92
CA THR A 222 -11.95 1.80 11.83
C THR A 222 -11.61 0.55 11.03
N VAL A 223 -10.50 -0.12 11.36
CA VAL A 223 -10.08 -1.36 10.70
C VAL A 223 -10.83 -2.56 11.28
N LEU A 224 -11.43 -3.41 10.42
CA LEU A 224 -12.15 -4.61 10.87
C LEU A 224 -11.16 -5.78 11.06
N ASN A 225 -10.42 -5.78 12.17
CA ASN A 225 -9.27 -6.67 12.41
C ASN A 225 -9.55 -8.17 12.19
N HIS A 226 -10.71 -8.68 12.60
CA HIS A 226 -11.08 -10.09 12.41
C HIS A 226 -11.25 -10.52 10.94
N HIS A 227 -11.41 -9.56 10.02
CA HIS A 227 -11.59 -9.80 8.59
C HIS A 227 -10.34 -9.52 7.75
N ILE A 228 -9.25 -9.01 8.36
CA ILE A 228 -7.97 -8.86 7.66
C ILE A 228 -7.52 -10.21 7.08
N ARG A 229 -7.04 -10.20 5.84
CA ARG A 229 -6.39 -11.35 5.21
C ARG A 229 -4.98 -10.99 4.78
N ARG A 230 -4.08 -11.96 4.87
CA ARG A 230 -2.68 -11.85 4.48
C ARG A 230 -2.38 -12.98 3.52
N LEU A 231 -1.78 -12.62 2.38
CA LEU A 231 -1.25 -13.51 1.36
C LEU A 231 0.27 -13.36 1.40
N ASP A 232 0.97 -14.46 1.68
CA ASP A 232 2.45 -14.54 1.71
C ASP A 232 3.04 -14.69 0.30
N VAL A 233 2.42 -14.04 -0.68
CA VAL A 233 2.89 -13.91 -2.06
C VAL A 233 2.81 -12.44 -2.47
N ALA A 234 3.93 -11.90 -2.95
CA ALA A 234 4.03 -10.51 -3.37
C ALA A 234 5.11 -10.31 -4.44
N GLY A 235 5.58 -9.07 -4.62
CA GLY A 235 6.49 -8.69 -5.70
C GLY A 235 7.80 -9.48 -5.77
N ARG A 236 8.33 -9.91 -4.62
CA ARG A 236 9.55 -10.71 -4.47
C ARG A 236 9.36 -12.13 -5.00
N ASP A 237 8.20 -12.72 -4.73
CA ASP A 237 7.87 -14.09 -5.12
C ASP A 237 7.51 -14.16 -6.60
N VAL A 238 6.85 -13.14 -7.15
CA VAL A 238 6.72 -12.96 -8.61
C VAL A 238 8.09 -12.84 -9.28
N THR A 239 9.05 -12.10 -8.71
CA THR A 239 10.43 -12.07 -9.24
C THR A 239 11.07 -13.46 -9.19
N ARG A 240 10.94 -14.21 -8.08
CA ARG A 240 11.46 -15.58 -7.95
C ARG A 240 10.85 -16.55 -8.97
N ASN A 241 9.53 -16.46 -9.18
CA ASN A 241 8.81 -17.23 -10.19
C ASN A 241 9.34 -16.92 -11.59
N LEU A 242 9.51 -15.64 -11.94
CA LEU A 242 10.08 -15.23 -13.23
C LEU A 242 11.51 -15.76 -13.44
N ILE A 243 12.36 -15.77 -12.41
CA ILE A 243 13.69 -16.41 -12.49
C ILE A 243 13.56 -17.91 -12.81
N ALA A 244 12.64 -18.62 -12.15
CA ALA A 244 12.42 -20.05 -12.38
C ALA A 244 11.88 -20.35 -13.80
N LEU A 245 10.98 -19.50 -14.32
CA LEU A 245 10.45 -19.61 -15.68
C LEU A 245 11.53 -19.34 -16.74
N LEU A 246 12.30 -18.26 -16.60
CA LEU A 246 13.41 -17.94 -17.51
C LEU A 246 14.50 -19.03 -17.50
N LEU A 247 14.77 -19.64 -16.33
CA LEU A 247 15.70 -20.76 -16.21
C LEU A 247 15.19 -22.01 -16.95
N ARG A 248 13.89 -22.33 -16.86
CA ARG A 248 13.27 -23.43 -17.62
C ARG A 248 13.34 -23.22 -19.14
N ARG A 249 13.33 -21.97 -19.61
CA ARG A 249 13.55 -21.60 -21.02
C ARG A 249 15.01 -21.68 -21.48
N GLY A 250 15.95 -21.90 -20.56
CA GLY A 250 17.37 -22.03 -20.86
C GLY A 250 18.20 -20.77 -20.64
N TYR A 251 17.65 -19.70 -20.06
CA TYR A 251 18.45 -18.56 -19.62
C TYR A 251 19.08 -18.88 -18.26
N ALA A 252 20.41 -19.06 -18.24
CA ALA A 252 21.18 -19.38 -17.03
C ALA A 252 21.32 -18.18 -16.08
N LEU A 253 20.21 -17.75 -15.50
CA LEU A 253 20.14 -16.67 -14.51
C LEU A 253 20.25 -17.22 -13.08
N ASN A 254 21.04 -16.56 -12.25
CA ASN A 254 21.26 -16.92 -10.86
C ASN A 254 20.25 -16.21 -9.94
N ARG A 255 19.69 -16.95 -8.98
CA ARG A 255 18.63 -16.50 -8.07
C ARG A 255 19.00 -15.28 -7.21
N THR A 256 20.28 -15.07 -6.95
CA THR A 256 20.78 -14.00 -6.06
C THR A 256 21.43 -12.84 -6.81
N ALA A 257 22.27 -13.13 -7.81
CA ALA A 257 23.00 -12.10 -8.58
C ALA A 257 22.05 -11.33 -9.52
N ASP A 258 21.27 -12.05 -10.33
CA ASP A 258 20.43 -11.45 -11.37
C ASP A 258 19.05 -11.02 -10.86
N PHE A 259 18.78 -11.15 -9.55
CA PHE A 259 17.49 -10.86 -8.93
C PHE A 259 16.99 -9.45 -9.26
N GLU A 260 17.88 -8.47 -9.22
CA GLU A 260 17.55 -7.06 -9.48
C GLU A 260 17.27 -6.81 -10.98
N THR A 261 18.06 -7.43 -11.87
CA THR A 261 17.79 -7.38 -13.32
C THR A 261 16.45 -8.03 -13.66
N VAL A 262 16.12 -9.17 -13.05
CA VAL A 262 14.83 -9.84 -13.26
C VAL A 262 13.67 -9.06 -12.61
N ARG A 263 13.88 -8.33 -11.51
CA ARG A 263 12.91 -7.36 -10.98
C ARG A 263 12.60 -6.25 -11.99
N GLN A 264 13.62 -5.74 -12.70
CA GLN A 264 13.44 -4.72 -13.75
C GLN A 264 12.77 -5.29 -15.01
N ILE A 265 13.09 -6.52 -15.42
CA ILE A 265 12.39 -7.23 -16.50
C ILE A 265 10.90 -7.38 -16.15
N LYS A 266 10.59 -7.85 -14.93
CA LYS A 266 9.23 -7.97 -14.41
C LYS A 266 8.47 -6.63 -14.47
N GLU A 267 9.03 -5.56 -13.92
CA GLU A 267 8.38 -4.25 -13.88
C GLU A 267 8.21 -3.59 -15.25
N LYS A 268 9.03 -3.97 -16.25
CA LYS A 268 8.94 -3.44 -17.62
C LYS A 268 8.04 -4.25 -18.55
N LEU A 269 8.02 -5.58 -18.42
CA LEU A 269 7.40 -6.47 -19.41
C LEU A 269 6.22 -7.30 -18.89
N ALA A 270 6.13 -7.56 -17.58
CA ALA A 270 5.10 -8.44 -17.03
C ALA A 270 3.74 -7.74 -16.90
N TYR A 271 2.67 -8.50 -17.07
CA TYR A 271 1.29 -8.03 -16.98
C TYR A 271 0.39 -9.16 -16.46
N VAL A 272 -0.76 -8.81 -15.87
CA VAL A 272 -1.73 -9.80 -15.42
C VAL A 272 -2.70 -10.10 -16.56
N SER A 273 -2.78 -11.36 -16.96
CA SER A 273 -3.73 -11.79 -17.99
C SER A 273 -5.16 -11.67 -17.48
N TYR A 274 -6.06 -11.18 -18.34
CA TYR A 274 -7.50 -11.24 -18.13
C TYR A 274 -8.07 -12.65 -18.40
N ASP A 275 -7.45 -13.39 -19.33
CA ASP A 275 -7.86 -14.73 -19.71
C ASP A 275 -6.65 -15.61 -20.04
N LEU A 276 -6.27 -16.43 -19.07
CA LEU A 276 -5.04 -17.22 -19.11
C LEU A 276 -5.06 -18.28 -20.23
N GLU A 277 -6.22 -18.79 -20.63
CA GLU A 277 -6.32 -19.76 -21.73
C GLU A 277 -6.10 -19.10 -23.09
N LEU A 278 -6.61 -17.87 -23.26
CA LEU A 278 -6.41 -17.11 -24.49
C LEU A 278 -4.96 -16.68 -24.65
N ASP A 279 -4.34 -16.14 -23.60
CA ASP A 279 -2.94 -15.70 -23.65
C ASP A 279 -1.97 -16.87 -23.86
N LYS A 280 -2.26 -18.06 -23.30
CA LYS A 280 -1.50 -19.29 -23.60
C LYS A 280 -1.58 -19.65 -25.08
N LYS A 281 -2.78 -19.77 -25.65
CA LYS A 281 -2.98 -20.04 -27.09
C LYS A 281 -2.26 -19.00 -27.95
N LEU A 282 -2.41 -17.70 -27.64
CA LEU A 282 -1.70 -16.63 -28.34
C LEU A 282 -0.17 -16.74 -28.24
N SER A 283 0.37 -17.23 -27.13
CA SER A 283 1.81 -17.45 -26.95
C SER A 283 2.37 -18.69 -27.67
N GLU A 284 1.52 -19.68 -27.93
CA GLU A 284 1.84 -20.91 -28.67
C GLU A 284 1.69 -20.71 -30.19
N ASP A 285 0.56 -20.12 -30.61
CA ASP A 285 0.19 -19.92 -32.02
C ASP A 285 0.89 -18.70 -32.66
N THR A 286 1.33 -17.72 -31.88
CA THR A 286 1.84 -16.44 -32.40
C THR A 286 3.05 -15.90 -31.63
N THR A 287 3.81 -15.01 -32.27
CA THR A 287 4.97 -14.34 -31.65
C THR A 287 4.65 -12.96 -31.06
N VAL A 288 3.37 -12.52 -31.06
CA VAL A 288 3.00 -11.13 -30.70
C VAL A 288 3.28 -10.77 -29.24
N LEU A 289 3.33 -11.77 -28.36
CA LEU A 289 3.65 -11.59 -26.93
C LEU A 289 5.15 -11.61 -26.65
N VAL A 290 6.00 -11.95 -27.63
CA VAL A 290 7.45 -12.10 -27.45
C VAL A 290 8.16 -10.76 -27.56
N GLU A 291 8.58 -10.23 -26.40
CA GLU A 291 9.34 -8.99 -26.29
C GLU A 291 10.83 -9.26 -26.12
N SER A 292 11.65 -8.28 -26.50
CA SER A 292 13.11 -8.32 -26.32
C SER A 292 13.57 -7.41 -25.19
N TYR A 293 14.56 -7.87 -24.41
CA TYR A 293 15.15 -7.10 -23.32
C TYR A 293 16.66 -7.23 -23.35
N THR A 294 17.37 -6.11 -23.31
CA THR A 294 18.83 -6.07 -23.22
C THR A 294 19.26 -6.10 -21.76
N LEU A 295 19.99 -7.15 -21.37
CA LEU A 295 20.62 -7.29 -20.07
C LEU A 295 21.77 -6.29 -19.88
N PRO A 296 22.23 -6.03 -18.64
CA PRO A 296 23.34 -5.12 -18.36
C PRO A 296 24.68 -5.52 -19.02
N ASP A 297 24.86 -6.81 -19.35
CA ASP A 297 26.02 -7.33 -20.09
C ASP A 297 25.92 -7.15 -21.62
N GLY A 298 24.86 -6.49 -22.10
CA GLY A 298 24.57 -6.27 -23.51
C GLY A 298 23.87 -7.44 -24.23
N ARG A 299 23.65 -8.59 -23.57
CA ARG A 299 22.95 -9.72 -24.19
C ARG A 299 21.45 -9.44 -24.30
N VAL A 300 20.85 -9.79 -25.43
CA VAL A 300 19.41 -9.65 -25.65
C VAL A 300 18.70 -10.97 -25.35
N ILE A 301 17.81 -10.95 -24.36
CA ILE A 301 16.90 -12.07 -24.06
C ILE A 301 15.52 -11.82 -24.69
N ARG A 302 14.75 -12.90 -24.90
CA ARG A 302 13.38 -12.85 -25.42
C ARG A 302 12.44 -13.44 -24.38
N VAL A 303 11.44 -12.66 -23.95
CA VAL A 303 10.46 -13.03 -22.92
C VAL A 303 9.08 -13.09 -23.58
N GLY A 304 8.33 -14.17 -23.36
CA GLY A 304 7.05 -14.48 -24.00
C GLY A 304 5.97 -14.78 -22.96
N SER A 305 5.57 -16.05 -22.80
CA SER A 305 4.52 -16.46 -21.85
C SER A 305 4.84 -16.08 -20.40
N GLU A 306 6.12 -16.03 -20.03
CA GLU A 306 6.57 -15.71 -18.67
C GLU A 306 6.12 -14.31 -18.22
N ARG A 307 5.80 -13.42 -19.17
CA ARG A 307 5.26 -12.08 -18.91
C ARG A 307 3.94 -12.12 -18.15
N PHE A 308 3.09 -13.11 -18.42
CA PHE A 308 1.80 -13.29 -17.74
C PHE A 308 1.77 -14.47 -16.76
N GLU A 309 2.59 -15.50 -17.00
CA GLU A 309 2.72 -16.65 -16.09
C GLU A 309 3.43 -16.27 -14.77
N ALA A 310 4.37 -15.32 -14.78
CA ALA A 310 5.04 -14.88 -13.56
C ALA A 310 4.09 -14.27 -12.51
N PRO A 311 3.27 -13.24 -12.83
CA PRO A 311 2.34 -12.65 -11.87
C PRO A 311 1.10 -13.50 -11.57
N GLU A 312 0.83 -14.57 -12.32
CA GLU A 312 -0.29 -15.48 -12.05
C GLU A 312 -0.21 -16.12 -10.65
N CYS A 313 0.97 -16.22 -10.03
CA CYS A 313 1.11 -16.71 -8.65
C CYS A 313 0.38 -15.84 -7.60
N LEU A 314 0.00 -14.59 -7.92
CA LEU A 314 -0.87 -13.77 -7.06
C LEU A 314 -2.31 -14.29 -7.02
N PHE A 315 -2.75 -15.00 -8.06
CA PHE A 315 -4.06 -15.63 -8.19
C PHE A 315 -3.99 -17.14 -7.91
N GLN A 316 -2.83 -17.75 -8.15
CA GLN A 316 -2.54 -19.17 -7.95
C GLN A 316 -1.29 -19.37 -7.07
N PRO A 317 -1.36 -19.16 -5.74
CA PRO A 317 -0.20 -19.23 -4.84
C PRO A 317 0.54 -20.57 -4.84
N HIS A 318 -0.15 -21.67 -5.19
CA HIS A 318 0.45 -22.99 -5.36
C HIS A 318 1.55 -23.04 -6.43
N LEU A 319 1.63 -22.06 -7.35
CA LEU A 319 2.72 -21.96 -8.34
C LEU A 319 4.08 -21.59 -7.72
N VAL A 320 4.08 -21.07 -6.49
CA VAL A 320 5.27 -20.71 -5.71
C VAL A 320 5.34 -21.47 -4.37
N ASP A 321 4.78 -22.68 -4.34
CA ASP A 321 4.74 -23.59 -3.19
C ASP A 321 4.04 -23.00 -1.94
N VAL A 322 3.11 -22.05 -2.12
CA VAL A 322 2.30 -21.46 -1.05
C VAL A 322 0.87 -22.03 -1.08
N ASP A 323 0.49 -22.75 -0.03
CA ASP A 323 -0.86 -23.29 0.16
C ASP A 323 -1.79 -22.22 0.79
N GLN A 324 -2.17 -21.23 -0.03
CA GLN A 324 -3.10 -20.17 0.32
C GLN A 324 -4.02 -19.87 -0.88
N PRO A 325 -5.28 -19.42 -0.66
CA PRO A 325 -6.15 -18.97 -1.75
C PRO A 325 -5.60 -17.70 -2.42
N GLY A 326 -5.91 -17.52 -3.71
CA GLY A 326 -5.48 -16.36 -4.49
C GLY A 326 -6.03 -15.02 -3.99
N MET A 327 -5.41 -13.92 -4.44
CA MET A 327 -5.75 -12.55 -4.03
C MET A 327 -7.25 -12.22 -4.18
N ALA A 328 -7.90 -12.63 -5.28
CA ALA A 328 -9.32 -12.36 -5.50
C ALA A 328 -10.24 -13.18 -4.58
N GLU A 329 -9.88 -14.44 -4.31
CA GLU A 329 -10.63 -15.28 -3.37
C GLU A 329 -10.44 -14.78 -1.93
N MET A 330 -9.24 -14.39 -1.53
CA MET A 330 -9.03 -13.73 -0.23
C MET A 330 -9.83 -12.44 -0.12
N LEU A 331 -9.92 -11.64 -1.18
CA LEU A 331 -10.72 -10.40 -1.21
C LEU A 331 -12.21 -10.69 -1.07
N PHE A 332 -12.72 -11.68 -1.80
CA PHE A 332 -14.10 -12.12 -1.68
C PHE A 332 -14.40 -12.64 -0.27
N ASN A 333 -13.56 -13.51 0.27
CA ASN A 333 -13.72 -14.09 1.61
C ASN A 333 -13.57 -13.03 2.73
N CYS A 334 -12.73 -12.00 2.53
CA CYS A 334 -12.62 -10.83 3.40
C CYS A 334 -13.95 -10.07 3.47
N ILE A 335 -14.54 -9.72 2.31
CA ILE A 335 -15.78 -8.94 2.25
C ILE A 335 -16.98 -9.78 2.71
N GLN A 336 -17.06 -11.05 2.35
CA GLN A 336 -18.13 -11.95 2.81
C GLN A 336 -18.03 -12.32 4.29
N GLY A 337 -16.86 -12.16 4.90
CA GLY A 337 -16.69 -12.33 6.34
C GLY A 337 -17.37 -11.23 7.16
N ALA A 338 -17.42 -9.99 6.63
CA ALA A 338 -18.01 -8.84 7.31
C ALA A 338 -19.55 -8.89 7.37
N ASP A 339 -20.16 -8.04 8.20
CA ASP A 339 -21.62 -7.94 8.31
C ASP A 339 -22.28 -7.50 7.00
N VAL A 340 -23.48 -8.04 6.74
CA VAL A 340 -24.20 -7.90 5.46
C VAL A 340 -24.39 -6.45 5.04
N ASP A 341 -24.70 -5.57 6.00
CA ASP A 341 -24.93 -4.14 5.78
C ASP A 341 -23.65 -3.42 5.30
N VAL A 342 -22.50 -3.84 5.81
CA VAL A 342 -21.19 -3.27 5.49
C VAL A 342 -20.67 -3.74 4.13
N ARG A 343 -20.98 -4.98 3.69
CA ARG A 343 -20.49 -5.55 2.41
C ARG A 343 -20.80 -4.66 1.21
N SER A 344 -21.97 -4.04 1.19
CA SER A 344 -22.44 -3.15 0.12
C SER A 344 -21.56 -1.90 -0.03
N SER A 345 -20.96 -1.43 1.06
CA SER A 345 -20.02 -0.31 1.05
C SER A 345 -18.62 -0.77 0.64
N LEU A 346 -18.16 -1.90 1.17
CA LEU A 346 -16.86 -2.50 0.84
C LEU A 346 -16.71 -2.84 -0.65
N TYR A 347 -17.70 -3.47 -1.28
CA TYR A 347 -17.64 -3.80 -2.72
C TYR A 347 -17.60 -2.56 -3.64
N LYS A 348 -18.10 -1.40 -3.18
CA LYS A 348 -18.10 -0.13 -3.94
C LYS A 348 -16.82 0.70 -3.77
N ALA A 349 -15.89 0.24 -2.93
CA ALA A 349 -14.70 0.99 -2.53
C ALA A 349 -13.52 0.02 -2.30
N ILE A 350 -13.16 -0.76 -3.33
CA ILE A 350 -11.96 -1.60 -3.31
C ILE A 350 -10.80 -0.76 -3.85
N VAL A 351 -9.83 -0.40 -3.03
CA VAL A 351 -8.70 0.47 -3.41
C VAL A 351 -7.43 -0.36 -3.54
N LEU A 352 -6.78 -0.30 -4.71
CA LEU A 352 -5.50 -0.98 -4.94
C LEU A 352 -4.33 -0.11 -4.47
N SER A 353 -3.44 -0.69 -3.67
CA SER A 353 -2.22 -0.03 -3.14
C SER A 353 -0.99 -0.92 -3.34
N GLY A 354 0.19 -0.31 -3.27
CA GLY A 354 1.47 -1.01 -3.28
C GLY A 354 2.05 -1.24 -4.68
N GLY A 355 3.35 -1.58 -4.74
CA GLY A 355 4.09 -1.69 -6.00
C GLY A 355 3.61 -2.83 -6.90
N SER A 356 3.20 -3.96 -6.33
CA SER A 356 2.71 -5.11 -7.09
C SER A 356 1.27 -4.93 -7.59
N SER A 357 0.58 -3.86 -7.18
CA SER A 357 -0.70 -3.46 -7.81
C SER A 357 -0.54 -2.77 -9.17
N MET A 358 0.69 -2.51 -9.61
CA MET A 358 0.97 -1.74 -10.83
C MET A 358 0.89 -2.55 -12.13
N TYR A 359 0.72 -3.89 -12.09
CA TYR A 359 0.63 -4.69 -13.31
C TYR A 359 -0.54 -4.25 -14.20
N PRO A 360 -0.32 -4.07 -15.51
CA PRO A 360 -1.40 -3.92 -16.47
C PRO A 360 -2.36 -5.11 -16.40
N GLY A 361 -3.66 -4.85 -16.54
CA GLY A 361 -4.71 -5.90 -16.48
C GLY A 361 -5.16 -6.33 -15.07
N LEU A 362 -4.38 -6.06 -14.01
CA LEU A 362 -4.71 -6.48 -12.64
C LEU A 362 -6.11 -6.02 -12.17
N PRO A 363 -6.54 -4.75 -12.33
CA PRO A 363 -7.86 -4.31 -11.87
C PRO A 363 -8.99 -5.07 -12.60
N SER A 364 -8.86 -5.24 -13.91
CA SER A 364 -9.86 -5.92 -14.75
C SER A 364 -9.94 -7.43 -14.47
N ARG A 365 -8.80 -8.09 -14.22
CA ARG A 365 -8.75 -9.50 -13.80
C ARG A 365 -9.40 -9.69 -12.43
N LEU A 366 -9.09 -8.81 -11.48
CA LEU A 366 -9.69 -8.83 -10.13
C LEU A 366 -11.21 -8.59 -10.19
N GLU A 367 -11.69 -7.70 -11.08
CA GLU A 367 -13.12 -7.48 -11.30
C GLU A 367 -13.83 -8.71 -11.90
N LYS A 368 -13.18 -9.38 -12.88
CA LYS A 368 -13.66 -10.63 -13.51
C LYS A 368 -13.85 -11.72 -12.45
N GLU A 369 -12.81 -11.98 -11.65
CA GLU A 369 -12.85 -13.03 -10.64
C GLU A 369 -13.84 -12.73 -9.51
N LEU A 370 -13.95 -11.48 -9.03
CA LEU A 370 -14.97 -11.13 -8.04
C LEU A 370 -16.40 -11.35 -8.56
N LYS A 371 -16.66 -11.02 -9.83
CA LYS A 371 -17.97 -11.28 -10.47
C LYS A 371 -18.23 -12.78 -10.63
N GLN A 372 -17.22 -13.56 -11.00
CA GLN A 372 -17.31 -15.02 -11.12
C GLN A 372 -17.53 -15.71 -9.76
N LEU A 373 -16.81 -15.30 -8.71
CA LEU A 373 -17.00 -15.78 -7.34
C LEU A 373 -18.37 -15.39 -6.79
N TRP A 374 -18.85 -14.18 -7.09
CA TRP A 374 -20.21 -13.76 -6.71
C TRP A 374 -21.30 -14.58 -7.43
N LEU A 375 -21.18 -14.77 -8.75
CA LEU A 375 -22.10 -15.58 -9.53
C LEU A 375 -22.19 -17.03 -9.02
N THR A 376 -21.04 -17.66 -8.79
CA THR A 376 -20.96 -19.07 -8.37
C THR A 376 -21.33 -19.29 -6.90
N ARG A 377 -20.78 -18.49 -5.97
CA ARG A 377 -20.93 -18.71 -4.52
C ARG A 377 -22.11 -17.99 -3.88
N VAL A 378 -22.66 -16.93 -4.49
CA VAL A 378 -23.76 -16.13 -3.90
C VAL A 378 -25.06 -16.23 -4.71
N LEU A 379 -24.97 -16.21 -6.03
CA LEU A 379 -26.15 -16.29 -6.92
C LEU A 379 -26.50 -17.72 -7.34
N GLY A 380 -25.70 -18.73 -6.97
CA GLY A 380 -25.94 -20.13 -7.33
C GLY A 380 -25.92 -20.40 -8.84
N GLY A 381 -25.25 -19.55 -9.62
CA GLY A 381 -25.18 -19.63 -11.08
C GLY A 381 -26.22 -18.79 -11.83
N ASP A 382 -27.15 -18.10 -11.16
CA ASP A 382 -28.13 -17.21 -11.81
C ASP A 382 -27.48 -15.90 -12.32
N PRO A 383 -27.40 -15.66 -13.65
CA PRO A 383 -26.76 -14.48 -14.20
C PRO A 383 -27.65 -13.23 -14.18
N GLU A 384 -28.99 -13.36 -14.07
CA GLU A 384 -29.91 -12.21 -14.17
C GLU A 384 -29.67 -11.20 -13.04
N ARG A 385 -29.32 -11.73 -11.87
CA ARG A 385 -29.05 -10.94 -10.66
C ARG A 385 -27.64 -10.32 -10.64
N LEU A 386 -26.74 -10.72 -11.53
CA LEU A 386 -25.36 -10.20 -11.58
C LEU A 386 -25.34 -8.70 -11.88
N ASN A 387 -26.27 -8.20 -12.69
CA ASN A 387 -26.40 -6.77 -13.00
C ASN A 387 -26.73 -5.88 -11.78
N LYS A 388 -27.21 -6.46 -10.67
CA LYS A 388 -27.45 -5.74 -9.41
C LYS A 388 -26.18 -5.64 -8.54
N PHE A 389 -25.16 -6.44 -8.81
CA PHE A 389 -23.91 -6.46 -8.07
C PHE A 389 -22.97 -5.36 -8.57
N LYS A 390 -22.86 -4.27 -7.79
CA LYS A 390 -21.97 -3.15 -8.09
C LYS A 390 -20.63 -3.33 -7.38
N VAL A 391 -19.64 -3.80 -8.13
CA VAL A 391 -18.23 -3.77 -7.74
C VAL A 391 -17.59 -2.51 -8.32
N ARG A 392 -16.74 -1.85 -7.53
CA ARG A 392 -15.87 -0.78 -8.00
C ARG A 392 -14.48 -0.97 -7.41
N ILE A 393 -13.54 -1.24 -8.31
CA ILE A 393 -12.11 -1.28 -8.00
C ILE A 393 -11.54 0.06 -8.45
N GLU A 394 -10.91 0.77 -7.52
CA GLU A 394 -10.20 2.02 -7.77
C GLU A 394 -8.71 1.70 -7.88
N ASP A 395 -8.12 2.06 -9.01
CA ASP A 395 -6.70 1.83 -9.29
C ASP A 395 -5.93 3.16 -9.53
N PRO A 396 -5.84 4.09 -8.56
CA PRO A 396 -5.24 5.40 -8.76
C PRO A 396 -3.85 5.33 -9.41
N PRO A 397 -3.50 6.21 -10.37
CA PRO A 397 -2.24 6.12 -11.11
C PRO A 397 -0.99 6.29 -10.22
N ARG A 398 -1.16 6.84 -9.00
CA ARG A 398 -0.09 7.01 -7.99
C ARG A 398 -0.07 5.90 -6.93
N ARG A 399 -0.79 4.78 -7.13
CA ARG A 399 -1.00 3.72 -6.12
C ARG A 399 0.26 3.12 -5.49
N ARG A 400 1.39 3.11 -6.22
CA ARG A 400 2.73 2.75 -5.69
C ARG A 400 3.15 3.53 -4.43
N HIS A 401 2.68 4.76 -4.28
CA HIS A 401 3.04 5.68 -3.19
C HIS A 401 1.81 6.13 -2.37
N MET A 402 0.68 5.42 -2.46
CA MET A 402 -0.59 5.87 -1.86
C MET A 402 -0.51 6.01 -0.34
N VAL A 403 0.13 5.04 0.31
CA VAL A 403 0.42 5.05 1.76
C VAL A 403 1.19 6.31 2.16
N PHE A 404 2.31 6.60 1.47
CA PHE A 404 3.10 7.81 1.71
C PHE A 404 2.29 9.09 1.47
N LEU A 405 1.51 9.16 0.38
CA LEU A 405 0.67 10.31 0.05
C LEU A 405 -0.39 10.57 1.15
N GLY A 406 -1.06 9.51 1.62
CA GLY A 406 -1.99 9.59 2.73
C GLY A 406 -1.32 10.04 4.02
N GLY A 407 -0.11 9.54 4.30
CA GLY A 407 0.73 9.98 5.41
C GLY A 407 1.10 11.46 5.31
N ALA A 408 1.52 11.95 4.14
CA ALA A 408 1.89 13.35 3.90
C ALA A 408 0.70 14.30 4.04
N VAL A 409 -0.50 13.87 3.62
CA VAL A 409 -1.75 14.62 3.85
C VAL A 409 -2.13 14.61 5.33
N LEU A 410 -2.14 13.45 5.99
CA LEU A 410 -2.51 13.33 7.40
C LEU A 410 -1.55 14.12 8.29
N ALA A 411 -0.24 13.94 8.12
CA ALA A 411 0.80 14.64 8.87
C ALA A 411 0.67 16.17 8.76
N ASN A 412 0.29 16.69 7.59
CA ASN A 412 0.02 18.12 7.40
C ASN A 412 -1.26 18.58 8.12
N LEU A 413 -2.30 17.73 8.20
CA LEU A 413 -3.56 18.04 8.88
C LEU A 413 -3.47 17.97 10.41
N ILE A 414 -2.50 17.22 10.95
CA ILE A 414 -2.27 17.07 12.39
C ILE A 414 -1.02 17.82 12.90
N ALA A 415 -0.26 18.50 12.04
CA ALA A 415 1.01 19.16 12.40
C ALA A 415 0.89 20.06 13.65
N ASP A 416 -0.15 20.90 13.67
CA ASP A 416 -0.44 21.87 14.73
C ASP A 416 -1.24 21.27 15.91
N LYS A 417 -1.64 19.98 15.84
CA LYS A 417 -2.48 19.31 16.84
C LYS A 417 -1.66 18.43 17.77
N GLU A 418 -1.12 19.01 18.84
CA GLU A 418 -0.25 18.30 19.78
C GLU A 418 -0.94 17.09 20.44
N ASP A 419 -2.26 17.17 20.65
CA ASP A 419 -3.11 16.07 21.12
C ASP A 419 -3.12 14.82 20.23
N MET A 420 -2.65 14.91 18.97
CA MET A 420 -2.56 13.75 18.07
C MET A 420 -1.21 13.05 18.13
N TRP A 421 -0.13 13.75 18.50
CA TRP A 421 1.23 13.20 18.53
C TRP A 421 1.54 12.62 19.91
N VAL A 422 2.35 11.55 19.97
CA VAL A 422 2.98 11.13 21.21
C VAL A 422 4.24 11.95 21.38
N SER A 423 4.26 12.84 22.37
CA SER A 423 5.41 13.70 22.64
C SER A 423 6.52 12.97 23.39
N LYS A 424 7.75 13.50 23.28
CA LYS A 424 8.91 13.02 24.04
C LYS A 424 8.70 13.08 25.55
N GLN A 425 7.98 14.10 26.05
CA GLN A 425 7.66 14.23 27.47
C GLN A 425 6.66 13.15 27.92
N GLU A 426 5.55 12.96 27.20
CA GLU A 426 4.57 11.90 27.51
C GLU A 426 5.22 10.51 27.53
N TRP A 427 6.16 10.26 26.62
CA TRP A 427 6.93 9.02 26.59
C TRP A 427 7.86 8.87 27.80
N GLN A 428 8.54 9.93 28.23
CA GLN A 428 9.37 9.88 29.45
C GLN A 428 8.53 9.67 30.73
N GLU A 429 7.30 10.16 30.76
CA GLU A 429 6.39 10.02 31.92
C GLU A 429 5.64 8.68 31.96
N GLN A 430 5.25 8.13 30.79
CA GLN A 430 4.33 7.00 30.69
C GLN A 430 4.89 5.77 29.95
N GLY A 431 6.04 5.91 29.27
CA GLY A 431 6.65 4.90 28.43
C GLY A 431 5.70 4.41 27.33
N ALA A 432 5.71 3.09 27.09
CA ALA A 432 4.88 2.41 26.10
C ALA A 432 3.38 2.76 26.16
N ARG A 433 2.82 3.10 27.34
CA ARG A 433 1.40 3.46 27.49
C ARG A 433 1.02 4.73 26.74
N ALA A 434 1.96 5.62 26.46
CA ALA A 434 1.71 6.81 25.66
C ALA A 434 1.21 6.46 24.24
N LEU A 435 1.46 5.25 23.74
CA LEU A 435 0.98 4.77 22.44
C LEU A 435 -0.53 4.48 22.41
N ASP A 436 -1.19 4.26 23.55
CA ASP A 436 -2.64 4.05 23.62
C ASP A 436 -3.42 5.29 23.11
N LYS A 437 -2.79 6.48 23.20
CA LYS A 437 -3.26 7.77 22.63
C LYS A 437 -3.55 7.68 21.13
N LEU A 438 -2.85 6.81 20.42
CA LEU A 438 -2.96 6.63 18.97
C LEU A 438 -4.14 5.73 18.56
N GLY A 439 -4.97 5.30 19.52
CA GLY A 439 -6.21 4.55 19.31
C GLY A 439 -6.05 3.03 19.44
N PRO A 440 -7.16 2.30 19.63
CA PRO A 440 -7.17 0.85 19.57
C PRO A 440 -6.77 0.36 18.16
N ARG A 441 -6.20 -0.84 18.12
CA ARG A 441 -5.85 -1.54 16.88
C ARG A 441 -7.07 -1.83 16.03
#